data_AF-A0A7J9RUJ7-F1
#
_entry.id   AF-A0A7J9RUJ7-F1
#
_cell.length_a   1.000
_cell.length_b   1.000
_cell.length_c   1.000
_cell.angle_alpha   90.00
_cell.angle_beta   90.00
_cell.angle_gamma   90.00
#
_symmetry.space_group_name_H-M   'P 1'
#
loop_
_entity.id
_entity.type
_entity.pdbx_description
1 polymer ?
#
loop_
_entity_poly.entity_id
_entity_poly.type
_entity_poly.pdbx_seq_one_letter_code
_entity_poly.pdbx_strand_id
1 'polypeptide(L)'
;MLSRGDLVQASEKYYKAAEEAIKYLSKEKNTSCYLEFLKKKRWKAELLFKAAEELDKIFPGIWKAWKSAWFLHVYGFHEMSLNKEIIKFRGSKGAKNLAF
;
A
#
# COMPACT_ATOMS: atom_id res chain seq x y z
N MET A 1 17.26 -1.07 -16.31
CA MET A 1 16.17 -0.09 -16.45
C MET A 1 14.93 -0.76 -15.87
N LEU A 2 14.43 -0.36 -14.70
CA LEU A 2 13.22 -0.96 -14.12
C LEU A 2 12.06 -0.61 -15.03
N SER A 3 11.49 -1.61 -15.69
CA SER A 3 10.28 -1.47 -16.50
C SER A 3 9.18 -0.90 -15.61
N ARG A 4 8.30 -0.02 -16.10
CA ARG A 4 7.25 0.59 -15.25
C ARG A 4 6.33 -0.43 -14.55
N GLY A 5 6.20 -1.64 -15.09
CA GLY A 5 5.54 -2.77 -14.42
C GLY A 5 6.27 -3.27 -13.17
N ASP A 6 7.60 -3.14 -13.13
CA ASP A 6 8.44 -3.53 -11.99
C ASP A 6 8.24 -2.59 -10.81
N LEU A 7 7.98 -1.30 -11.05
CA LEU A 7 7.75 -0.30 -10.00
C LEU A 7 6.45 -0.57 -9.23
N VAL A 8 5.36 -0.92 -9.92
CA VAL A 8 4.08 -1.27 -9.27
C VAL A 8 4.21 -2.56 -8.50
N GLN A 9 4.85 -3.57 -9.08
CA GLN A 9 5.12 -4.83 -8.39
C GLN A 9 6.01 -4.62 -7.16
N ALA A 10 6.99 -3.72 -7.25
CA ALA A 10 7.83 -3.34 -6.11
C ALA A 10 7.00 -2.65 -5.02
N SER A 11 6.20 -1.63 -5.35
CA SER A 11 5.34 -0.93 -4.39
C SER A 11 4.37 -1.88 -3.68
N GLU A 12 3.77 -2.82 -4.40
CA GLU A 12 2.87 -3.83 -3.82
C GLU A 12 3.62 -4.81 -2.90
N LYS A 13 4.85 -5.21 -3.26
CA LYS A 13 5.71 -6.03 -2.40
C LYS A 13 6.11 -5.29 -1.13
N TYR A 14 6.48 -4.02 -1.24
CA TYR A 14 6.80 -3.18 -0.07
C TYR A 14 5.60 -3.01 0.86
N TYR A 15 4.41 -2.80 0.30
CA TYR A 15 3.18 -2.72 1.08
C TYR A 15 2.90 -4.02 1.85
N LYS A 16 2.95 -5.17 1.17
CA LYS A 16 2.74 -6.47 1.81
C LYS A 16 3.78 -6.77 2.88
N ALA A 17 5.04 -6.41 2.65
CA ALA A 17 6.09 -6.57 3.65
C ALA A 17 5.81 -5.71 4.90
N ALA A 18 5.39 -4.46 4.72
CA ALA A 18 5.00 -3.59 5.82
C ALA A 18 3.75 -4.10 6.57
N GLU A 19 2.76 -4.63 5.83
CA GLU A 19 1.55 -5.21 6.40
C GLU A 19 1.87 -6.42 7.28
N GLU A 20 2.67 -7.37 6.79
CA GLU A 20 3.07 -8.55 7.57
C GLU A 20 3.94 -8.17 8.78
N ALA A 21 4.80 -7.17 8.66
CA ALA A 21 5.57 -6.66 9.79
C ALA A 21 4.66 -6.11 10.91
N ILE A 22 3.64 -5.32 10.57
CA ILE A 22 2.67 -4.81 11.56
C ILE A 22 1.90 -5.95 12.21
N LYS A 23 1.44 -6.94 11.44
CA LYS A 23 0.72 -8.10 11.98
C LYS A 23 1.58 -8.89 12.96
N TYR A 24 2.83 -9.14 12.58
CA TYR A 24 3.78 -9.87 13.41
C TYR A 24 4.06 -9.13 14.71
N LEU A 25 4.42 -7.84 14.63
CA LEU A 25 4.71 -7.02 15.80
C LEU A 25 3.49 -6.84 16.70
N SER A 26 2.29 -6.71 16.12
CA SER A 26 1.04 -6.64 16.88
C SER A 26 0.79 -7.91 17.68
N LYS A 27 1.08 -9.08 17.09
CA LYS A 27 1.01 -10.37 17.78
C LYS A 27 2.05 -10.47 18.88
N GLU A 28 3.30 -10.13 18.58
CA GLU A 28 4.42 -10.23 19.53
C GLU A 28 4.23 -9.33 20.76
N LYS A 29 3.76 -8.10 20.54
CA LYS A 29 3.50 -7.13 21.61
C LYS A 29 2.08 -7.23 22.20
N ASN A 30 1.29 -8.19 21.72
CA ASN A 30 -0.08 -8.44 22.16
C ASN A 30 -0.93 -7.16 22.21
N THR A 31 -0.85 -6.35 21.15
CA THR A 31 -1.47 -5.03 21.09
C THR A 31 -2.99 -5.10 21.14
N SER A 32 -3.67 -4.00 21.49
CA SER A 32 -5.13 -3.98 21.56
C SER A 32 -5.76 -4.31 20.19
N CYS A 33 -5.09 -3.89 19.12
CA CYS A 33 -5.45 -4.21 17.75
C CYS A 33 -5.36 -5.71 17.43
N TYR A 34 -4.40 -6.43 18.02
CA TYR A 34 -4.30 -7.89 17.87
C TYR A 34 -5.47 -8.61 18.56
N LEU A 35 -5.90 -8.14 19.73
CA LEU A 35 -7.09 -8.66 20.42
C LEU A 35 -8.37 -8.41 19.62
N GLU A 36 -8.48 -7.25 18.98
CA GLU A 36 -9.60 -6.95 18.07
C GLU A 36 -9.56 -7.84 16.82
N PHE A 37 -8.37 -8.09 16.28
CA PHE A 37 -8.17 -9.06 15.18
C PHE A 37 -8.63 -10.46 15.58
N LEU A 38 -8.30 -10.96 16.78
CA LEU A 38 -8.74 -12.30 17.22
C LEU A 38 -10.26 -12.45 17.25
N LYS A 39 -11.00 -11.37 17.56
CA LYS A 39 -12.46 -11.35 17.54
C LYS A 39 -13.03 -11.32 16.12
N LYS A 40 -12.49 -10.47 15.26
CA LYS A 40 -13.02 -10.23 13.90
C LYS A 40 -12.44 -11.18 12.84
N LYS A 41 -11.35 -11.89 13.15
CA LYS A 41 -10.57 -12.77 12.27
C LYS A 41 -10.19 -12.16 10.92
N ARG A 42 -10.12 -10.83 10.83
CA ARG A 42 -9.83 -10.11 9.59
C ARG A 42 -9.08 -8.81 9.87
N TRP A 43 -7.97 -8.61 9.18
CA TRP A 43 -7.28 -7.31 9.14
C TRP A 43 -7.99 -6.39 8.17
N LYS A 44 -8.40 -5.21 8.66
CA LYS A 44 -8.86 -4.08 7.84
C LYS A 44 -7.76 -3.03 7.81
N ALA A 45 -7.73 -2.20 6.76
CA ALA A 45 -6.79 -1.08 6.67
C ALA A 45 -6.83 -0.21 7.94
N GLU A 46 -8.03 0.15 8.41
CA GLU A 46 -8.23 0.90 9.66
C GLU A 46 -7.57 0.24 10.89
N LEU A 47 -7.64 -1.09 10.99
CA LEU A 47 -7.04 -1.85 12.09
C LEU A 47 -5.52 -1.86 12.00
N LEU A 48 -4.96 -1.92 10.78
CA LEU A 48 -3.53 -1.82 10.53
C LEU A 48 -3.01 -0.41 10.85
N PHE A 49 -3.78 0.64 10.54
CA PHE A 49 -3.45 2.01 10.94
C PHE A 49 -3.41 2.17 12.47
N LYS A 50 -4.45 1.69 13.17
CA LYS A 50 -4.44 1.71 14.65
C LYS A 50 -3.28 0.91 15.22
N ALA A 51 -2.98 -0.25 14.65
CA ALA A 51 -1.84 -1.07 15.07
C ALA A 51 -0.51 -0.35 14.84
N ALA A 52 -0.32 0.33 13.71
CA ALA A 52 0.86 1.12 13.44
C ALA A 52 1.05 2.26 14.44
N GLU A 53 -0.03 2.96 14.82
CA GLU A 53 -0.01 4.03 15.81
C GLU A 53 0.32 3.50 17.22
N GLU A 54 -0.23 2.36 17.62
CA GLU A 54 0.12 1.71 18.89
C GLU A 54 1.58 1.24 18.90
N LEU A 55 2.04 0.63 17.81
CA LEU A 55 3.40 0.13 17.67
C LEU A 55 4.44 1.25 17.60
N ASP A 56 4.09 2.43 17.08
CA ASP A 56 5.01 3.59 17.02
C ASP A 56 5.42 4.09 18.41
N LYS A 57 4.56 3.90 19.41
CA LYS A 57 4.87 4.19 20.82
C LYS A 57 5.97 3.29 21.39
N ILE A 58 6.13 2.09 20.81
CA ILE A 58 7.13 1.09 21.23
C ILE A 58 8.37 1.18 20.32
N PHE A 59 8.13 1.39 19.03
CA PHE A 59 9.15 1.44 17.97
C PHE A 59 8.96 2.73 17.15
N PRO A 60 9.60 3.83 17.58
CA PRO A 60 9.46 5.11 16.92
C PRO A 60 9.82 5.03 15.43
N GLY A 61 8.92 5.50 14.56
CA GLY A 61 9.10 5.51 13.11
C GLY A 61 8.23 4.51 12.36
N ILE A 62 7.62 3.54 13.04
CA ILE A 62 6.66 2.60 12.42
C ILE A 62 5.49 3.34 11.78
N TRP A 63 4.95 4.37 12.43
CA TRP A 63 3.84 5.14 11.88
C TRP A 63 4.21 5.81 10.56
N LYS A 64 5.40 6.40 10.50
CA LYS A 64 5.91 7.05 9.29
C LYS A 64 6.13 6.02 8.18
N ALA A 65 6.77 4.88 8.50
CA ALA A 65 7.02 3.80 7.55
C ALA A 65 5.72 3.22 6.98
N TRP A 66 4.72 2.97 7.84
CA TRP A 66 3.41 2.49 7.42
C TRP A 66 2.70 3.45 6.48
N LYS A 67 2.68 4.75 6.81
CA LYS A 67 2.10 5.78 5.93
C LYS A 67 2.79 5.85 4.58
N SER A 68 4.12 5.73 4.54
CA SER A 68 4.87 5.68 3.28
C SER A 68 4.52 4.44 2.45
N ALA A 69 4.41 3.27 3.07
CA ALA A 69 4.02 2.04 2.38
C ALA A 69 2.58 2.11 1.84
N TRP A 70 1.64 2.62 2.65
CA TRP A 70 0.26 2.86 2.23
C TRP A 70 0.18 3.85 1.07
N PHE A 71 0.92 4.96 1.15
CA PHE A 71 0.98 5.95 0.08
C PHE A 71 1.48 5.33 -1.23
N LEU A 72 2.55 4.52 -1.19
CA LEU A 72 3.08 3.83 -2.38
C LEU A 72 2.09 2.82 -2.97
N HIS A 73 1.36 2.09 -2.12
CA HIS A 73 0.31 1.18 -2.56
C HIS A 73 -0.83 1.91 -3.28
N VAL A 74 -1.37 2.97 -2.65
CA VAL A 74 -2.47 3.76 -3.22
C VAL A 74 -2.02 4.49 -4.48
N TYR A 75 -0.89 5.19 -4.43
CA TYR A 75 -0.40 5.98 -5.56
C TYR A 75 0.06 5.11 -6.74
N GLY A 76 0.76 4.00 -6.47
CA GLY A 76 1.14 3.04 -7.50
C GLY A 76 -0.07 2.41 -8.21
N PHE A 77 -1.19 2.26 -7.50
CA PHE A 77 -2.45 1.81 -8.07
C PHE A 77 -3.16 2.90 -8.88
N HIS A 78 -3.23 4.14 -8.37
CA HIS A 78 -3.88 5.28 -9.05
C HIS A 78 -3.13 5.73 -10.31
N GLU A 79 -1.80 5.83 -10.28
CA GLU A 79 -0.99 6.18 -11.46
C GLU A 79 -1.19 5.18 -12.60
N MET A 80 -1.27 3.87 -12.29
CA MET A 80 -1.53 2.84 -13.28
C MET A 80 -2.98 2.86 -13.76
N SER A 81 -3.95 3.18 -12.89
CA SER A 81 -5.36 3.30 -13.28
C SER A 81 -5.56 4.45 -14.27
N LEU A 82 -4.99 5.61 -13.98
CA LEU A 82 -4.97 6.77 -14.88
C LEU A 82 -4.27 6.43 -16.21
N ASN A 83 -3.11 5.75 -16.18
CA ASN A 83 -2.40 5.38 -17.42
C ASN A 83 -3.16 4.33 -18.25
N LYS A 84 -3.78 3.33 -17.62
CA LYS A 84 -4.61 2.34 -18.33
C LYS A 84 -5.81 3.00 -18.99
N GLU A 85 -6.47 3.94 -18.32
CA GLU A 85 -7.55 4.73 -18.92
C GLU A 85 -7.06 5.58 -20.09
N ILE A 86 -5.92 6.26 -19.95
CA ILE A 86 -5.30 7.02 -21.05
C ILE A 86 -4.94 6.13 -22.23
N ILE A 87 -4.34 4.96 -22.00
CA ILE A 87 -3.99 4.00 -23.07
C ILE A 87 -5.25 3.47 -23.74
N LYS A 88 -6.30 3.15 -22.97
CA LYS A 88 -7.58 2.65 -23.52
C LYS A 88 -8.32 3.75 -24.30
N PHE A 89 -8.25 5.00 -23.85
CA PHE A 89 -8.76 6.18 -24.55
C PHE A 89 -7.99 6.46 -25.85
N ARG A 90 -6.66 6.26 -25.85
CA ARG A 90 -5.82 6.36 -27.06
C ARG A 90 -6.00 5.18 -28.01
N GLY A 91 -6.38 4.01 -27.52
CA GLY A 91 -6.69 2.83 -28.33
C GLY A 91 -8.04 2.92 -29.06
N SER A 92 -8.97 3.76 -28.60
CA SER A 92 -10.28 3.96 -29.23
C SER A 92 -10.35 5.17 -30.17
N LYS A 93 -9.35 6.05 -30.17
CA LYS A 93 -9.17 7.10 -31.18
C LYS A 93 -7.91 6.82 -31.99
N GLY A 94 -8.13 6.16 -33.13
CA GLY A 94 -7.11 5.98 -34.16
C GLY A 94 -6.40 7.31 -34.48
N ALA A 95 -5.10 7.16 -34.73
CA ALA A 95 -4.23 8.06 -35.47
C ALA A 95 -4.82 9.43 -35.83
N LYS A 96 -4.36 10.48 -35.15
CA LYS A 96 -3.93 11.72 -35.79
C LYS A 96 -3.29 12.62 -34.74
N ASN A 97 -2.02 12.91 -35.02
CA ASN A 97 -1.22 14.06 -34.61
C ASN A 97 -1.36 14.56 -33.17
N LEU A 98 -0.22 14.67 -32.49
CA LEU A 98 0.27 15.97 -32.05
C LEU A 98 1.77 15.86 -31.80
N ALA A 99 2.51 16.62 -32.60
CA ALA A 99 3.90 16.96 -32.40
C ALA A 99 4.03 18.04 -31.32
N PHE A 100 5.23 18.05 -30.71
CA PHE A 100 5.75 18.92 -29.65
C PHE A 100 5.33 18.57 -28.23
#